data_AF-A0A257YJS5-F1
#
_entry.id   AF-A0A257YJS5-F1
#
_cell.length_a   1.000
_cell.length_b   1.000
_cell.length_c   1.000
_cell.angle_alpha   90.00
_cell.angle_beta   90.00
_cell.angle_gamma   90.00
#
_symmetry.space_group_name_H-M   'P 1'
#
loop_
_entity.id
_entity.type
_entity.pdbx_description
1 polymer ?
#
loop_
_entity_poly.entity_id
_entity_poly.type
_entity_poly.pdbx_seq_one_letter_code
_entity_poly.pdbx_strand_id
1 'polypeptide(L)'
;MAGAGKPREHDIDLYNRISGIMDDDALTFLQQHDFNMDFQQSRTEPMRKIANWHGARYEFLDAGLQKKWKLVREQIDGLAGQYVAKLVPRSTGQGMLTAHLLGYERHNQPAHAVAEVQELNRTATKLYEDYNQFDRYARRRLGL
;
A
#
# COMPACT_ATOMS: atom_id res chain seq x y z
N MET A 1 2.16 5.85 34.35
CA MET A 1 2.81 4.80 33.56
C MET A 1 1.85 3.61 33.49
N ALA A 2 1.21 3.37 32.35
CA ALA A 2 0.31 2.23 32.18
C ALA A 2 1.13 1.02 31.70
N GLY A 3 1.16 -0.04 32.51
CA GLY A 3 1.86 -1.28 32.19
C GLY A 3 1.39 -1.85 30.86
N ALA A 4 2.34 -2.36 30.07
CA ALA A 4 2.03 -3.14 28.89
C ALA A 4 1.34 -4.44 29.34
N GLY A 5 0.01 -4.41 29.42
CA GLY A 5 -0.79 -5.62 29.56
C GLY A 5 -0.48 -6.57 28.41
N LYS A 6 -0.66 -7.87 28.65
CA LYS A 6 -0.45 -8.92 27.64
C LYS A 6 -1.09 -8.48 26.30
N PRO A 7 -0.37 -8.57 25.17
CA PRO A 7 -0.91 -8.26 23.85
C PRO A 7 -2.23 -9.00 23.64
N ARG A 8 -3.22 -8.29 23.10
CA ARG A 8 -4.53 -8.87 22.83
C ARG A 8 -4.43 -9.77 21.60
N GLU A 9 -5.05 -10.94 21.66
CA GLU A 9 -5.05 -11.92 20.56
C GLU A 9 -5.55 -11.30 19.25
N HIS A 10 -6.65 -10.54 19.30
CA HIS A 10 -7.17 -9.79 18.16
C HIS A 10 -6.14 -8.85 17.51
N ASP A 11 -5.32 -8.16 18.30
CA ASP A 11 -4.33 -7.23 17.76
C ASP A 11 -3.16 -7.98 17.11
N ILE A 12 -2.76 -9.12 17.67
CA ILE A 12 -1.76 -10.02 17.05
C ILE A 12 -2.30 -10.58 15.74
N ASP A 13 -3.53 -11.08 15.74
CA ASP A 13 -4.17 -11.66 14.55
C ASP A 13 -4.33 -10.64 13.43
N LEU A 14 -4.79 -9.42 13.77
CA LEU A 14 -4.92 -8.34 12.79
C LEU A 14 -3.56 -7.95 12.22
N TYR A 15 -2.53 -7.81 13.06
CA TYR A 15 -1.17 -7.54 12.62
C TYR A 15 -0.66 -8.62 11.67
N ASN A 16 -0.76 -9.90 12.04
CA ASN A 16 -0.34 -11.02 11.19
C ASN A 16 -1.07 -11.02 9.84
N ARG A 17 -2.35 -10.67 9.83
CA ARG A 17 -3.14 -10.56 8.60
C ARG A 17 -2.69 -9.42 7.71
N ILE A 18 -2.32 -8.28 8.30
CA ILE A 18 -1.75 -7.13 7.59
C ILE A 18 -0.39 -7.52 7.02
N SER A 19 0.52 -8.07 7.83
CA SER A 19 1.86 -8.48 7.41
C SER A 19 1.83 -9.59 6.35
N GLY A 20 0.84 -10.48 6.39
CA GLY A 20 0.64 -11.49 5.33
C GLY A 20 0.09 -10.93 4.02
N ILE A 21 -0.43 -9.69 4.00
CA ILE A 21 -0.83 -9.00 2.76
C ILE A 21 0.29 -8.05 2.29
N MET A 22 0.91 -7.36 3.24
CA MET A 22 2.06 -6.49 3.06
C MET A 22 3.35 -7.31 3.22
N ASP A 23 3.45 -8.36 2.41
CA ASP A 23 4.59 -9.26 2.38
C ASP A 23 5.81 -8.63 1.68
N ASP A 24 6.94 -9.36 1.65
CA ASP A 24 8.18 -8.88 1.06
C ASP A 24 8.03 -8.47 -0.41
N ASP A 25 7.15 -9.18 -1.15
CA ASP A 25 6.85 -8.90 -2.55
C ASP A 25 6.09 -7.58 -2.71
N ALA A 26 5.05 -7.35 -1.89
CA ALA A 26 4.29 -6.10 -1.87
C ALA A 26 5.18 -4.92 -1.45
N LEU A 27 6.01 -5.10 -0.43
CA LEU A 27 6.92 -4.07 0.07
C LEU A 27 8.02 -3.74 -0.95
N THR A 28 8.58 -4.76 -1.61
CA THR A 28 9.56 -4.57 -2.69
C THR A 28 8.94 -3.80 -3.84
N PHE A 29 7.70 -4.13 -4.22
CA PHE A 29 6.98 -3.39 -5.26
C PHE A 29 6.79 -1.91 -4.87
N LEU A 30 6.32 -1.62 -3.66
CA LEU A 30 6.15 -0.24 -3.20
C LEU A 30 7.47 0.56 -3.15
N GLN A 31 8.57 -0.10 -2.81
CA GLN A 31 9.88 0.54 -2.68
C GLN A 31 10.56 0.78 -4.03
N GLN A 32 10.51 -0.20 -4.92
CA GLN A 32 11.43 -0.28 -6.06
C GLN A 32 10.75 -0.05 -7.41
N HIS A 33 9.41 -0.18 -7.48
CA HIS A 33 8.73 -0.05 -8.76
C HIS A 33 8.70 1.41 -9.23
N ASP A 34 9.10 1.60 -10.47
CA ASP A 34 8.86 2.84 -11.21
C ASP A 34 7.60 2.67 -12.06
N PHE A 35 6.54 3.42 -11.73
CA PHE A 35 5.27 3.43 -12.47
C PHE A 35 5.39 3.96 -13.91
N ASN A 36 6.59 4.40 -14.33
CA ASN A 36 6.93 4.62 -15.73
C ASN A 36 7.11 3.30 -16.51
N MET A 37 7.13 2.16 -15.82
CA MET A 37 7.20 0.81 -16.39
C MET A 37 5.83 0.14 -16.31
N ASP A 38 5.60 -0.84 -17.18
CA ASP A 38 4.40 -1.67 -17.07
C ASP A 38 4.61 -2.74 -16.00
N PHE A 39 3.52 -3.19 -15.40
CA PHE A 39 3.57 -4.21 -14.36
C PHE A 39 2.31 -5.05 -14.35
N GLN A 40 2.39 -6.20 -13.69
CA GLN A 40 1.27 -7.12 -13.54
C GLN A 40 0.21 -6.52 -12.60
N GLN A 41 -1.05 -6.56 -13.00
CA GLN A 41 -2.20 -6.10 -12.21
C GLN A 41 -2.21 -6.70 -10.80
N SER A 42 -1.76 -7.95 -10.66
CA SER A 42 -1.66 -8.64 -9.37
C SER A 42 -0.82 -7.87 -8.34
N ARG A 43 0.12 -7.01 -8.76
CA ARG A 43 0.91 -6.17 -7.85
C ARG A 43 0.08 -5.10 -7.14
N THR A 44 -1.11 -4.77 -7.65
CA THR A 44 -2.04 -3.82 -6.99
C THR A 44 -2.92 -4.46 -5.93
N GLU A 45 -3.02 -5.78 -5.91
CA GLU A 45 -3.99 -6.51 -5.08
C GLU A 45 -3.81 -6.30 -3.57
N PRO A 46 -2.58 -6.23 -3.01
CA PRO A 46 -2.41 -5.95 -1.58
C PRO A 46 -3.11 -4.65 -1.14
N MET A 47 -2.93 -3.56 -1.90
CA MET A 47 -3.54 -2.26 -1.59
C MET A 47 -5.06 -2.33 -1.72
N ARG A 48 -5.57 -2.92 -2.81
CA ARG A 48 -7.01 -3.07 -3.04
C ARG A 48 -7.68 -3.90 -1.93
N LYS A 49 -7.02 -4.98 -1.49
CA LYS A 49 -7.54 -5.88 -0.47
C LYS A 49 -7.70 -5.17 0.86
N ILE A 50 -6.70 -4.39 1.29
CA ILE A 50 -6.76 -3.62 2.54
C ILE A 50 -7.72 -2.44 2.41
N ALA A 51 -7.78 -1.76 1.26
CA ALA A 51 -8.69 -0.63 1.07
C ALA A 51 -10.17 -1.02 1.20
N ASN A 52 -10.51 -2.27 0.86
CA ASN A 52 -11.85 -2.82 1.02
C ASN A 52 -12.19 -3.29 2.45
N TRP A 53 -11.30 -3.10 3.42
CA TRP A 53 -11.56 -3.50 4.80
C TRP A 53 -12.50 -2.51 5.48
N HIS A 54 -13.68 -2.95 5.92
CA HIS A 54 -14.61 -2.10 6.65
C HIS A 54 -15.10 -2.74 7.95
N GLY A 55 -15.34 -1.90 8.95
CA GLY A 55 -15.87 -2.30 10.26
C GLY A 55 -14.81 -2.63 11.32
N ALA A 56 -15.28 -2.83 12.55
CA ALA A 56 -14.47 -2.94 13.76
C ALA A 56 -13.47 -4.11 13.76
N ARG A 57 -13.70 -5.16 12.96
CA ARG A 57 -12.78 -6.31 12.86
C ARG A 57 -11.41 -5.98 12.27
N TYR A 58 -11.27 -4.80 11.66
CA TYR A 58 -10.03 -4.30 11.05
C TYR A 58 -9.44 -3.12 11.82
N GLU A 59 -9.85 -2.97 13.07
CA GLU A 59 -9.34 -1.96 13.99
C GLU A 59 -8.56 -2.63 15.12
N PHE A 60 -7.41 -2.07 15.45
CA PHE A 60 -6.67 -2.46 16.64
C PHE A 60 -7.41 -1.96 17.90
N LEU A 61 -7.41 -2.80 18.93
CA LEU A 61 -7.93 -2.46 20.24
C LEU A 61 -6.91 -1.67 21.07
N ASP A 62 -5.60 -1.88 20.86
CA ASP A 62 -4.57 -0.98 21.37
C ASP A 62 -4.62 0.37 20.62
N ALA A 63 -4.88 1.44 21.37
CA ALA A 63 -5.04 2.78 20.81
C ALA A 63 -3.77 3.31 20.10
N GLY A 64 -2.58 2.88 20.53
CA GLY A 64 -1.31 3.27 19.93
C GLY A 64 -1.11 2.63 18.56
N LEU A 65 -1.38 1.32 18.47
CA LEU A 65 -1.44 0.59 17.20
C LEU A 65 -2.49 1.21 16.27
N GLN A 66 -3.70 1.42 16.77
CA GLN A 66 -4.80 1.92 15.95
C GLN A 66 -4.54 3.31 15.38
N LYS A 67 -3.94 4.21 16.17
CA LYS A 67 -3.58 5.55 15.71
C LYS A 67 -2.58 5.49 14.55
N LYS A 68 -1.54 4.65 14.64
CA LYS A 68 -0.53 4.52 13.58
C LYS A 68 -1.07 3.77 12.37
N TRP A 69 -1.85 2.72 12.61
CA TRP A 69 -2.48 1.93 11.56
C TRP A 69 -3.41 2.78 10.70
N LYS A 70 -4.21 3.67 11.30
CA LYS A 70 -5.07 4.60 10.54
C LYS A 70 -4.29 5.44 9.53
N LEU A 71 -3.13 5.97 9.91
CA LEU A 71 -2.29 6.78 9.01
C LEU A 71 -1.72 5.98 7.83
N VAL A 72 -1.33 4.73 8.08
CA VAL A 72 -0.87 3.83 7.00
C VAL A 72 -2.04 3.45 6.11
N ARG A 73 -3.18 3.12 6.70
CA ARG A 73 -4.38 2.73 5.98
C ARG A 73 -4.93 3.85 5.10
N GLU A 74 -4.96 5.09 5.57
CA GLU A 74 -5.35 6.26 4.75
C GLU A 74 -4.45 6.40 3.51
N GLN A 75 -3.16 6.08 3.62
CA GLN A 75 -2.25 6.09 2.48
C GLN A 75 -2.48 4.90 1.53
N ILE A 76 -2.81 3.73 2.06
CA ILE A 76 -3.23 2.57 1.26
C ILE A 76 -4.50 2.91 0.47
N ASP A 77 -5.50 3.50 1.12
CA ASP A 77 -6.75 3.91 0.49
C ASP A 77 -6.48 4.94 -0.61
N GLY A 78 -5.62 5.94 -0.34
CA GLY A 78 -5.19 6.93 -1.30
C GLY A 78 -4.48 6.33 -2.51
N LEU A 79 -3.52 5.42 -2.29
CA LEU A 79 -2.78 4.77 -3.37
C LEU A 79 -3.69 3.84 -4.20
N ALA A 80 -4.58 3.08 -3.55
CA ALA A 80 -5.57 2.26 -4.24
C ALA A 80 -6.51 3.12 -5.10
N GLY A 81 -6.93 4.30 -4.61
CA GLY A 81 -7.68 5.27 -5.39
C GLY A 81 -6.90 5.77 -6.62
N GLN A 82 -5.60 6.06 -6.46
CA GLN A 82 -4.74 6.43 -7.59
C GLN A 82 -4.60 5.30 -8.61
N TYR A 83 -4.51 4.04 -8.17
CA TYR A 83 -4.48 2.89 -9.07
C TYR A 83 -5.71 2.83 -9.96
N VAL A 84 -6.90 3.03 -9.38
CA VAL A 84 -8.16 3.03 -10.14
C VAL A 84 -8.23 4.21 -11.12
N ALA A 85 -7.74 5.38 -10.70
CA ALA A 85 -7.86 6.59 -11.50
C ALA A 85 -6.82 6.70 -12.63
N LYS A 86 -5.60 6.18 -12.41
CA LYS A 86 -4.43 6.49 -13.26
C LYS A 86 -3.89 5.30 -14.03
N LEU A 87 -4.24 4.07 -13.67
CA LEU A 87 -3.73 2.87 -14.34
C LEU A 87 -4.73 2.35 -15.36
N VAL A 88 -4.23 2.03 -16.54
CA VAL A 88 -5.02 1.44 -17.62
C VAL A 88 -4.44 0.10 -18.07
N PRO A 89 -5.28 -0.84 -18.53
CA PRO A 89 -4.80 -2.07 -19.13
C PRO A 89 -3.95 -1.79 -20.38
N ARG A 90 -2.81 -2.46 -20.49
CA ARG A 90 -2.00 -2.42 -21.70
C ARG A 90 -2.54 -3.41 -22.73
N SER A 91 -2.78 -2.94 -23.94
CA SER A 91 -3.42 -3.72 -25.01
C SER A 91 -2.64 -4.97 -25.45
N THR A 92 -1.32 -4.99 -25.25
CA THR A 92 -0.43 -6.06 -25.76
C THR A 92 0.05 -7.05 -24.69
N GLY A 93 -0.41 -6.92 -23.44
CA GLY A 93 0.01 -7.80 -22.34
C GLY A 93 -1.18 -8.18 -21.46
N GLN A 94 -1.53 -9.47 -21.45
CA GLN A 94 -2.61 -9.98 -20.60
C GLN A 94 -2.30 -9.67 -19.13
N GLY A 95 -3.21 -8.94 -18.48
CA GLY A 95 -3.07 -8.55 -17.07
C GLY A 95 -2.00 -7.48 -16.79
N MET A 96 -1.45 -6.82 -17.81
CA MET A 96 -0.50 -5.73 -17.60
C MET A 96 -1.21 -4.39 -17.44
N LEU A 97 -0.76 -3.59 -16.48
CA LEU A 97 -1.17 -2.21 -16.28
C LEU A 97 -0.05 -1.25 -16.65
N THR A 98 -0.44 -0.04 -17.04
CA THR A 98 0.46 1.08 -17.28
C THR A 98 -0.16 2.38 -16.78
N ALA A 99 0.67 3.32 -16.34
CA ALA A 99 0.25 4.68 -16.03
C ALA A 99 0.35 5.62 -17.25
N HIS A 100 0.79 5.11 -18.41
CA HIS A 100 0.89 5.88 -19.63
C HIS A 100 -0.45 6.04 -20.34
N LEU A 101 -0.65 7.21 -20.93
CA LEU A 101 -1.79 7.44 -21.81
C LEU A 101 -1.63 6.64 -23.10
N LEU A 102 -2.69 5.94 -23.46
CA LEU A 102 -2.75 5.19 -24.71
C LEU A 102 -2.68 6.16 -25.91
N GLY A 103 -1.94 5.75 -26.94
CA GLY A 103 -1.73 6.57 -28.15
C GLY A 103 -0.53 7.52 -28.09
N TYR A 104 0.16 7.60 -26.95
CA TYR A 104 1.42 8.33 -26.80
C TYR A 104 2.59 7.35 -26.65
N GLU A 105 3.74 7.71 -27.24
CA GLU A 105 4.98 6.98 -26.97
C GLU A 105 5.45 7.25 -25.53
N ARG A 106 6.12 6.27 -24.92
CA ARG A 106 6.57 6.34 -23.52
C ARG A 106 7.45 7.57 -23.24
N HIS A 107 8.33 7.94 -24.16
CA HIS A 107 9.25 9.07 -24.00
C HIS A 107 8.63 10.42 -24.40
N ASN A 108 7.38 10.42 -24.87
CA ASN A 108 6.66 11.61 -25.33
C ASN A 108 5.28 11.72 -24.67
N GLN A 109 5.18 11.31 -23.41
CA GLN A 109 3.98 11.49 -22.61
C GLN A 109 3.75 12.97 -22.31
N PRO A 110 2.49 13.44 -22.29
CA PRO A 110 2.19 14.81 -21.92
C PRO A 110 2.58 15.08 -20.44
N ALA A 111 2.90 16.33 -20.13
CA ALA A 111 3.47 16.71 -18.83
C ALA A 111 2.61 16.30 -17.63
N HIS A 112 1.28 16.30 -17.75
CA HIS A 112 0.39 15.87 -16.67
C HIS A 112 0.51 14.37 -16.39
N ALA A 113 0.63 13.53 -17.41
CA ALA A 113 0.81 12.08 -17.25
C ALA A 113 2.18 11.77 -16.60
N VAL A 114 3.23 12.51 -16.97
CA VAL A 114 4.55 12.41 -16.33
C VAL A 114 4.46 12.78 -14.85
N ALA A 115 3.76 13.87 -14.51
CA ALA A 115 3.55 14.27 -13.11
C ALA A 115 2.74 13.23 -12.31
N GLU A 116 1.75 12.59 -12.94
CA GLU A 116 0.96 11.53 -12.31
C GLU A 116 1.78 10.29 -11.97
N VAL A 117 2.70 9.89 -12.86
CA VAL A 117 3.68 8.81 -12.61
C VAL A 117 4.60 9.17 -11.44
N GLN A 118 5.13 10.40 -11.41
CA GLN A 118 5.97 10.86 -10.30
C GLN A 118 5.21 10.83 -8.97
N GLU A 119 3.94 11.21 -8.98
CA GLU A 119 3.08 11.18 -7.79
C GLU A 119 2.78 9.76 -7.31
N LEU A 120 2.58 8.81 -8.24
CA LEU A 120 2.44 7.38 -7.91
C LEU A 120 3.71 6.85 -7.24
N ASN A 121 4.88 7.10 -7.85
CA ASN A 121 6.18 6.72 -7.30
C ASN A 121 6.38 7.30 -5.89
N ARG A 122 6.12 8.61 -5.73
CA ARG A 122 6.25 9.29 -4.43
C ARG A 122 5.33 8.69 -3.36
N THR A 123 4.07 8.43 -3.72
CA THR A 123 3.09 7.87 -2.80
C THR A 123 3.44 6.45 -2.39
N ALA A 124 3.90 5.61 -3.33
CA ALA A 124 4.33 4.25 -3.07
C ALA A 124 5.54 4.19 -2.13
N THR A 125 6.58 4.99 -2.41
CA THR A 125 7.76 5.08 -1.54
C THR A 125 7.40 5.57 -0.14
N LYS A 126 6.56 6.61 -0.04
CA LYS A 126 6.11 7.11 1.25
C LYS A 126 5.35 6.06 2.06
N LEU A 127 4.45 5.32 1.41
CA LEU A 127 3.71 4.25 2.05
C LEU A 127 4.64 3.13 2.55
N TYR A 128 5.65 2.75 1.76
CA TYR A 128 6.66 1.78 2.19
C TYR A 128 7.39 2.23 3.47
N GLU A 129 7.82 3.50 3.52
CA GLU A 129 8.51 4.05 4.70
C GLU A 129 7.61 4.08 5.94
N ASP A 130 6.37 4.56 5.80
CA ASP A 130 5.42 4.67 6.91
C ASP A 130 4.95 3.29 7.38
N TYR A 131 4.77 2.33 6.47
CA TYR A 131 4.49 0.94 6.83
C TYR A 131 5.65 0.33 7.63
N ASN A 132 6.90 0.51 7.22
CA ASN A 132 8.06 0.00 7.97
C ASN A 132 8.15 0.59 9.39
N GLN A 133 7.78 1.85 9.57
CA GLN A 133 7.69 2.46 10.89
C GLN A 133 6.56 1.86 11.74
N PHE A 134 5.41 1.61 11.12
CA PHE A 134 4.30 0.92 11.76
C PHE A 134 4.68 -0.51 12.14
N ASP A 135 5.29 -1.28 11.25
CA ASP A 135 5.71 -2.67 11.47
C ASP A 135 6.66 -2.79 12.67
N ARG A 136 7.72 -1.98 12.70
CA ARG A 136 8.66 -1.92 13.83
C ARG A 136 7.98 -1.56 15.15
N TYR A 137 7.05 -0.60 15.10
CA TYR A 137 6.28 -0.21 16.28
C TYR A 137 5.35 -1.34 16.75
N ALA A 138 4.67 -2.00 15.81
CA ALA A 138 3.71 -3.04 16.08
C ALA A 138 4.37 -4.27 16.70
N ARG A 139 5.47 -4.76 16.11
CA ARG A 139 6.28 -5.87 16.66
C ARG A 139 6.69 -5.61 18.11
N ARG A 140 7.27 -4.44 18.38
CA ARG A 140 7.66 -4.04 19.75
C ARG A 140 6.47 -3.99 20.70
N ARG A 141 5.33 -3.47 20.25
CA ARG A 141 4.13 -3.32 21.09
C ARG A 141 3.45 -4.65 21.38
N LEU A 142 3.53 -5.59 20.44
CA LEU A 142 2.93 -6.92 20.49
C LEU A 142 3.88 -8.01 21.02
N GLY A 143 5.16 -7.68 21.25
CA GLY A 143 6.15 -8.65 21.72
C GLY A 143 6.52 -9.71 20.68
N LEU A 144 6.58 -9.31 19.40
CA LEU A 144 6.94 -10.15 18.23
C LEU A 144 8.32 -9.81 17.68
#